data_AF-A0A7H0XKC8-F1
#
_entry.id   AF-A0A7H0XKC8-F1
#
_cell.length_a   1.000
_cell.length_b   1.000
_cell.length_c   1.000
_cell.angle_alpha   90.00
_cell.angle_beta   90.00
_cell.angle_gamma   90.00
#
_symmetry.space_group_name_H-M   'P 1'
#
loop_
_entity.id
_entity.type
_entity.pdbx_description
1 polymer ?
#
loop_
_entity_poly.entity_id
_entity_poly.type
_entity_poly.pdbx_seq_one_letter_code
_entity_poly.pdbx_strand_id
1 'polypeptide(L)'
;NVWCAAGKGTFGTDELVRRIQSSGLPGIVRHRKLILPQLSAPGVSWPDVLRRSGFLVEYGPVRARDLPEYLENRKAIPSMRRVEFPIRDRLVLIPVELVMAFKFMVIPAIVLGFLVSWLIAAELVLAVLTGTVLFPILLPWLPTKDLSTKGLILGFLVMTPTAILGAGAFAPFQLAVAAATLLIFPPITAYLALNFTGSTPFTSRTGVKKEIFR
;
A
#
# COMPACT_ATOMS: atom_id res chain seq x y z
N ASN A 1 2.21 12.56 0.97
CA ASN A 1 2.17 12.75 -0.50
C ASN A 1 0.75 13.18 -0.90
N VAL A 2 0.52 13.62 -2.15
CA VAL A 2 -0.79 14.13 -2.61
C VAL A 2 -1.89 13.07 -2.51
N TRP A 3 -1.61 11.81 -2.87
CA TRP A 3 -2.57 10.71 -2.81
C TRP A 3 -3.10 10.51 -1.38
N CYS A 4 -2.21 10.34 -0.41
CA CYS A 4 -2.59 10.14 0.99
C CYS A 4 -3.33 11.37 1.53
N ALA A 5 -2.91 12.58 1.15
CA ALA A 5 -3.55 13.80 1.59
C ALA A 5 -4.98 13.94 1.05
N ALA A 6 -5.20 13.54 -0.21
CA ALA A 6 -6.52 13.49 -0.83
C ALA A 6 -7.41 12.42 -0.18
N GLY A 7 -6.87 11.23 0.07
CA GLY A 7 -7.58 10.15 0.77
C GLY A 7 -7.97 10.50 2.21
N LYS A 8 -7.14 11.29 2.91
CA LYS A 8 -7.40 11.77 4.28
C LYS A 8 -8.24 13.06 4.34
N GLY A 9 -8.59 13.66 3.20
CA GLY A 9 -9.34 14.93 3.14
C GLY A 9 -8.51 16.19 3.42
N THR A 10 -7.24 16.06 3.82
CA THR A 10 -6.32 17.20 4.02
C THR A 10 -5.93 17.92 2.72
N PHE A 11 -6.04 17.25 1.59
CA PHE A 11 -6.04 17.87 0.26
C PHE A 11 -7.43 17.64 -0.34
N GLY A 12 -8.37 18.52 -0.01
CA GLY A 12 -9.77 18.40 -0.41
C GLY A 12 -10.35 19.66 -1.04
N THR A 13 -11.60 19.57 -1.49
CA THR A 13 -12.35 20.69 -2.08
C THR A 13 -12.33 21.95 -1.20
N ASP A 14 -12.61 21.81 0.09
CA ASP A 14 -12.67 22.93 1.03
C ASP A 14 -11.32 23.63 1.18
N GLU A 15 -10.26 22.85 1.34
CA GLU A 15 -8.91 23.38 1.46
C GLU A 15 -8.50 24.09 0.18
N LEU A 16 -8.77 23.50 -0.99
CA LEU A 16 -8.46 24.11 -2.27
C LEU A 16 -9.19 25.44 -2.48
N VAL A 17 -10.51 25.49 -2.21
CA VAL A 17 -11.30 26.74 -2.31
C VAL A 17 -10.75 27.81 -1.37
N ARG A 18 -10.44 27.45 -0.12
CA ARG A 18 -9.84 28.36 0.86
C ARG A 18 -8.50 28.91 0.39
N ARG A 19 -7.66 28.09 -0.23
CA ARG A 19 -6.36 28.49 -0.79
C ARG A 19 -6.51 29.39 -2.01
N ILE A 20 -7.47 29.14 -2.88
CA ILE A 20 -7.78 30.04 -4.02
C ILE A 20 -8.14 31.44 -3.52
N GLN A 21 -8.99 31.53 -2.50
CA GLN A 21 -9.44 32.81 -1.94
C GLN A 21 -8.30 33.55 -1.20
N SER A 22 -7.62 32.86 -0.27
CA SER A 22 -6.56 33.47 0.55
C SER A 22 -5.31 33.86 -0.25
N SER A 23 -5.03 33.21 -1.37
CA SER A 23 -3.94 33.61 -2.27
C SER A 23 -4.29 34.78 -3.17
N GLY A 24 -5.55 35.24 -3.19
CA GLY A 24 -5.99 36.30 -4.11
C GLY A 24 -5.93 35.88 -5.58
N LEU A 25 -5.84 34.58 -5.87
CA LEU A 25 -5.67 34.05 -7.22
C LEU A 25 -6.69 34.59 -8.26
N PRO A 26 -7.99 34.81 -7.93
CA PRO A 26 -8.92 35.42 -8.87
C PRO A 26 -8.49 36.78 -9.42
N GLY A 27 -7.71 37.56 -8.66
CA GLY A 27 -7.19 38.87 -9.04
C GLY A 27 -5.83 38.82 -9.76
N ILE A 28 -5.12 37.70 -9.70
CA ILE A 28 -3.77 37.54 -10.27
C ILE A 28 -3.84 37.06 -11.72
N VAL A 29 -4.72 36.09 -12.01
CA VAL A 29 -4.82 35.48 -13.34
C VAL A 29 -6.14 35.84 -14.02
N ARG A 30 -6.10 36.03 -15.35
CA ARG A 30 -7.30 36.29 -16.16
C ARG A 30 -8.10 35.01 -16.46
N HIS A 31 -7.42 33.87 -16.61
CA HIS A 31 -8.10 32.59 -16.82
C HIS A 31 -8.73 32.06 -15.53
N ARG A 32 -9.62 31.08 -15.67
CA ARG A 32 -10.31 30.41 -14.56
C ARG A 32 -10.13 28.91 -14.63
N LYS A 33 -8.88 28.49 -14.79
CA LYS A 33 -8.47 27.08 -14.92
C LYS A 33 -7.36 26.76 -13.94
N LEU A 34 -7.49 25.65 -13.23
CA LEU A 34 -6.50 25.11 -12.30
C LEU A 34 -6.11 23.70 -12.74
N ILE A 35 -4.81 23.45 -12.84
CA ILE A 35 -4.29 22.12 -13.10
C ILE A 35 -3.93 21.49 -11.75
N LEU A 36 -4.58 20.38 -11.40
CA LEU A 36 -4.27 19.63 -10.20
C LEU A 36 -3.54 18.33 -10.52
N PRO A 37 -2.68 17.82 -9.61
CA PRO A 37 -2.11 16.49 -9.77
C PRO A 37 -3.22 15.45 -9.88
N GLN A 38 -3.08 14.49 -10.78
CA GLN A 38 -4.15 13.51 -11.01
C GLN A 38 -4.59 12.76 -9.75
N LEU A 39 -3.63 12.49 -8.85
CA LEU A 39 -3.84 11.74 -7.62
C LEU A 39 -4.61 12.54 -6.55
N SER A 40 -4.93 13.82 -6.79
CA SER A 40 -5.83 14.58 -5.90
C SER A 40 -7.31 14.34 -6.21
N ALA A 41 -7.64 13.72 -7.36
CA ALA A 41 -9.02 13.52 -7.79
C ALA A 41 -9.93 12.82 -6.77
N PRO A 42 -9.47 11.84 -5.96
CA PRO A 42 -10.33 11.23 -4.94
C PRO A 42 -10.76 12.18 -3.81
N GLY A 43 -10.01 13.27 -3.55
CA GLY A 43 -10.28 14.22 -2.48
C GLY A 43 -10.91 15.53 -2.95
N VAL A 44 -10.80 15.85 -4.25
CA VAL A 44 -11.26 17.13 -4.81
C VAL A 44 -12.43 16.91 -5.77
N SER A 45 -13.54 17.57 -5.50
CA SER A 45 -14.71 17.60 -6.37
C SER A 45 -14.61 18.78 -7.32
N TRP A 46 -14.24 18.53 -8.58
CA TRP A 46 -14.12 19.58 -9.59
C TRP A 46 -15.41 20.41 -9.78
N PRO A 47 -16.64 19.83 -9.72
CA PRO A 47 -17.86 20.62 -9.85
C PRO A 47 -18.04 21.57 -8.65
N ASP A 48 -17.68 21.13 -7.44
CA ASP A 48 -17.79 21.95 -6.24
C ASP A 48 -16.79 23.09 -6.22
N VAL A 49 -15.55 22.83 -6.65
CA VAL A 49 -14.54 23.88 -6.81
C VAL A 49 -15.02 24.92 -7.81
N LEU A 50 -15.55 24.49 -8.96
CA LEU A 50 -16.09 25.39 -9.98
C LEU A 50 -17.24 26.24 -9.43
N ARG A 51 -18.22 25.61 -8.76
CA ARG A 51 -19.36 26.32 -8.16
C ARG A 51 -18.96 27.35 -7.12
N ARG A 52 -17.96 27.04 -6.29
CA ARG A 52 -17.59 27.87 -5.11
C ARG A 52 -16.51 28.91 -5.38
N SER A 53 -15.64 28.66 -6.37
CA SER A 53 -14.50 29.53 -6.66
C SER A 53 -14.52 30.13 -8.06
N GLY A 54 -15.36 29.62 -8.96
CA GLY A 54 -15.37 29.97 -10.38
C GLY A 54 -14.21 29.38 -11.18
N PHE A 55 -13.31 28.61 -10.56
CA PHE A 55 -12.20 27.93 -11.27
C PHE A 55 -12.59 26.52 -11.70
N LEU A 56 -12.40 26.25 -12.99
CA LEU A 56 -12.46 24.91 -13.55
C LEU A 56 -11.20 24.13 -13.18
N VAL A 57 -11.37 22.96 -12.58
CA VAL A 57 -10.27 22.04 -12.27
C VAL A 57 -10.06 21.08 -13.44
N GLU A 58 -8.83 21.06 -13.96
CA GLU A 58 -8.33 20.07 -14.91
C GLU A 58 -7.34 19.16 -14.17
N TYR A 59 -7.52 17.84 -14.28
CA TYR A 59 -6.54 16.89 -13.72
C TYR A 59 -5.40 16.70 -14.70
N GLY A 60 -4.22 17.18 -14.31
CA GLY A 60 -2.98 17.05 -15.05
C GLY A 60 -2.34 15.67 -14.89
N PRO A 61 -1.05 15.52 -15.19
CA PRO A 61 -0.34 14.24 -15.10
C PRO A 61 -0.18 13.76 -13.65
N VAL A 62 0.12 12.47 -13.50
CA VAL A 62 0.51 11.85 -12.22
C VAL A 62 1.86 12.40 -11.73
N ARG A 63 2.82 12.56 -12.64
CA ARG A 63 4.19 13.01 -12.31
C ARG A 63 4.41 14.44 -12.78
N ALA A 64 5.02 15.25 -11.92
CA ALA A 64 5.31 16.65 -12.23
C ALA A 64 6.26 16.84 -13.43
N ARG A 65 7.14 15.85 -13.70
CA ARG A 65 8.06 15.89 -14.84
C ARG A 65 7.37 15.85 -16.20
N ASP A 66 6.14 15.36 -16.26
CA ASP A 66 5.34 15.28 -17.49
C ASP A 66 4.56 16.59 -17.74
N LEU A 67 4.68 17.58 -16.86
CA LEU A 67 3.96 18.85 -16.93
C LEU A 67 4.31 19.68 -18.17
N PRO A 68 5.58 19.81 -18.62
CA PRO A 68 5.91 20.58 -19.82
C PRO A 68 5.18 20.07 -21.06
N GLU A 69 5.28 18.78 -21.35
CA GLU A 69 4.60 18.13 -22.49
C GLU A 69 3.07 18.24 -22.37
N TYR A 70 2.53 18.09 -21.15
CA TYR A 70 1.11 18.30 -20.90
C TYR A 70 0.65 19.72 -21.20
N LEU A 71 1.46 20.74 -20.86
CA LEU A 71 1.11 22.14 -21.08
C LEU A 71 1.16 22.53 -22.56
N GLU A 72 2.11 21.98 -23.32
CA GLU A 72 2.20 22.16 -24.78
C GLU A 72 1.01 21.55 -25.51
N ASN A 73 0.69 20.29 -25.21
CA ASN A 73 -0.36 19.55 -25.92
C ASN A 73 -1.76 19.73 -25.33
N ARG A 74 -1.84 20.29 -24.10
CA ARG A 74 -3.07 20.47 -23.29
C ARG A 74 -3.88 19.18 -23.11
N LYS A 75 -3.25 18.01 -23.28
CA LYS A 75 -3.88 16.69 -23.22
C LYS A 75 -2.94 15.70 -22.53
N ALA A 76 -3.41 15.11 -21.43
CA ALA A 76 -2.67 14.05 -20.74
C ALA A 76 -2.82 12.73 -21.52
N ILE A 77 -1.72 12.25 -22.09
CA ILE A 77 -1.63 10.95 -22.77
C ILE A 77 -1.77 9.79 -21.75
N PRO A 78 -2.10 8.56 -22.21
CA PRO A 78 -2.36 7.43 -21.31
C PRO A 78 -1.21 7.09 -20.34
N SER A 79 0.05 7.29 -20.73
CA SER A 79 1.22 7.03 -19.86
C SER A 79 1.26 7.99 -18.67
N MET A 80 0.98 9.28 -18.89
CA MET A 80 0.92 10.31 -17.84
C MET A 80 -0.17 10.05 -16.80
N ARG A 81 -1.15 9.21 -17.14
CA ARG A 81 -2.30 8.89 -16.27
C ARG A 81 -2.11 7.65 -15.41
N ARG A 82 -1.04 6.88 -15.62
CA ARG A 82 -0.79 5.60 -14.96
C ARG A 82 0.30 5.75 -13.90
N VAL A 83 0.06 5.17 -12.72
CA VAL A 83 1.10 4.98 -11.71
C VAL A 83 1.82 3.67 -12.04
N GLU A 84 3.08 3.74 -12.44
CA GLU A 84 3.86 2.55 -12.84
C GLU A 84 4.24 1.64 -11.66
N PHE A 85 4.42 2.22 -10.46
CA PHE A 85 4.83 1.52 -9.23
C PHE A 85 5.96 0.49 -9.43
N PRO A 86 7.12 0.92 -9.97
CA PRO A 86 8.29 0.06 -10.16
C PRO A 86 8.82 -0.47 -8.82
N ILE A 87 9.70 -1.47 -8.87
CA ILE A 87 10.29 -2.09 -7.68
C ILE A 87 10.93 -1.06 -6.74
N ARG A 88 11.59 -0.02 -7.27
CA ARG A 88 12.19 1.06 -6.49
C ARG A 88 11.17 1.75 -5.57
N ASP A 89 9.99 2.05 -6.09
CA ASP A 89 8.93 2.73 -5.31
C ASP A 89 8.43 1.82 -4.18
N ARG A 90 8.44 0.50 -4.39
CA ARG A 90 8.05 -0.50 -3.39
C ARG A 90 9.09 -0.66 -2.30
N LEU A 91 10.38 -0.67 -2.68
CA LEU A 91 11.49 -0.77 -1.72
C LEU A 91 11.50 0.41 -0.74
N VAL A 92 11.11 1.60 -1.19
CA VAL A 92 11.01 2.79 -0.33
C VAL A 92 9.92 2.63 0.77
N LEU A 93 8.93 1.77 0.56
CA LEU A 93 7.86 1.51 1.53
C LEU A 93 8.28 0.50 2.62
N ILE A 94 9.24 -0.39 2.33
CA ILE A 94 9.67 -1.45 3.24
C ILE A 94 10.09 -0.93 4.63
N PRO A 95 10.90 0.14 4.77
CA PRO A 95 11.26 0.67 6.08
C PRO A 95 10.05 1.10 6.91
N VAL A 96 9.03 1.68 6.26
CA VAL A 96 7.82 2.12 6.95
C VAL A 96 7.01 0.92 7.44
N GLU A 97 6.84 -0.10 6.59
CA GLU A 97 6.16 -1.36 6.95
C GLU A 97 6.89 -2.07 8.11
N LEU A 98 8.22 -2.12 8.09
CA LEU A 98 9.04 -2.69 9.15
C LEU A 98 8.88 -1.94 10.47
N VAL A 99 8.90 -0.61 10.47
CA VAL A 99 8.71 0.19 11.68
C VAL A 99 7.32 -0.03 12.26
N MET A 100 6.29 -0.10 11.42
CA MET A 100 4.91 -0.39 11.86
C MET A 100 4.78 -1.79 12.46
N ALA A 101 5.47 -2.78 11.89
CA ALA A 101 5.47 -4.16 12.37
C ALA A 101 6.45 -4.41 13.55
N PHE A 102 7.42 -3.54 13.78
CA PHE A 102 8.57 -3.80 14.66
C PHE A 102 8.17 -4.25 16.06
N LYS A 103 7.29 -3.50 16.72
CA LYS A 103 6.81 -3.84 18.07
C LYS A 103 5.99 -5.14 18.11
N PHE A 104 5.24 -5.41 17.05
CA PHE A 104 4.45 -6.63 16.91
C PHE A 104 5.29 -7.85 16.49
N MET A 105 6.55 -7.62 16.10
CA MET A 105 7.52 -8.66 15.81
C MET A 105 8.41 -8.95 17.03
N VAL A 106 9.05 -7.92 17.60
CA VAL A 106 10.11 -8.09 18.61
C VAL A 106 9.55 -8.63 19.92
N ILE A 107 8.46 -8.06 20.45
CA ILE A 107 7.92 -8.50 21.74
C ILE A 107 7.46 -9.95 21.67
N PRO A 108 6.62 -10.37 20.68
CA PRO A 108 6.22 -11.76 20.60
C PRO A 108 7.38 -12.71 20.26
N ALA A 109 8.37 -12.28 19.48
CA ALA A 109 9.55 -13.12 19.20
C ALA A 109 10.36 -13.42 20.47
N ILE A 110 10.62 -12.41 21.31
CA ILE A 110 11.32 -12.59 22.59
C ILE A 110 10.52 -13.53 23.50
N VAL A 111 9.21 -13.30 23.63
CA VAL A 111 8.33 -14.16 24.45
C VAL A 111 8.35 -15.59 23.93
N LEU A 112 8.17 -15.78 22.61
CA LEU A 112 8.06 -17.11 22.01
C LEU A 112 9.31 -17.93 22.21
N GLY A 113 10.51 -17.37 22.13
CA GLY A 113 11.67 -18.24 22.28
C GLY A 113 12.27 -18.35 23.68
N PHE A 114 11.82 -17.55 24.64
CA PHE A 114 11.99 -17.90 26.06
C PHE A 114 10.99 -18.97 26.51
N LEU A 115 9.75 -18.94 26.01
CA LEU A 115 8.69 -19.86 26.45
C LEU A 115 8.54 -21.14 25.61
N VAL A 116 8.92 -21.10 24.34
CA VAL A 116 8.72 -22.20 23.38
C VAL A 116 10.05 -22.62 22.77
N SER A 117 10.61 -21.82 21.85
CA SER A 117 11.97 -22.00 21.32
C SER A 117 12.41 -20.82 20.46
N TRP A 118 13.73 -20.56 20.40
CA TRP A 118 14.27 -19.55 19.47
C TRP A 118 14.03 -19.90 18.00
N LEU A 119 13.79 -21.17 17.68
CA LEU A 119 13.44 -21.57 16.32
C LEU A 119 12.05 -21.06 15.92
N ILE A 120 11.04 -21.23 16.77
CA ILE A 120 9.68 -20.70 16.54
C ILE A 120 9.69 -19.17 16.52
N ALA A 121 10.51 -18.52 17.36
CA ALA A 121 10.70 -17.08 17.30
C ALA A 121 11.30 -16.63 15.96
N ALA A 122 12.25 -17.39 15.40
CA ALA A 122 12.80 -17.12 14.08
C ALA A 122 11.77 -17.30 12.96
N GLU A 123 10.88 -18.29 13.06
CA GLU A 123 9.76 -18.46 12.11
C GLU A 123 8.79 -17.27 12.14
N LEU A 124 8.50 -16.71 13.33
CA LEU A 124 7.73 -15.47 13.44
C LEU A 124 8.41 -14.31 12.71
N VAL A 125 9.71 -14.10 12.97
CA VAL A 125 10.47 -13.03 12.32
C VAL A 125 10.47 -13.24 10.81
N LEU A 126 10.68 -14.47 10.33
CA LEU A 126 10.61 -14.80 8.92
C LEU A 126 9.24 -14.51 8.32
N ALA A 127 8.14 -14.80 9.02
CA ALA A 127 6.78 -14.49 8.57
C ALA A 127 6.56 -12.98 8.44
N VAL A 128 7.02 -12.22 9.43
CA VAL A 128 6.93 -10.76 9.40
C VAL A 128 7.76 -10.17 8.26
N LEU A 129 9.01 -10.62 8.08
CA LEU A 129 9.87 -10.19 6.97
C LEU A 129 9.27 -10.60 5.62
N THR A 130 8.62 -11.76 5.54
CA THR A 130 7.92 -12.19 4.33
C THR A 130 6.80 -11.21 3.98
N GLY A 131 5.97 -10.80 4.96
CA GLY A 131 4.87 -9.86 4.74
C GLY A 131 5.29 -8.41 4.51
N THR A 132 6.40 -7.97 5.11
CA THR A 132 6.83 -6.55 5.08
C THR A 132 7.94 -6.25 4.06
N VAL A 133 8.76 -7.25 3.70
CA VAL A 133 9.91 -7.09 2.80
C VAL A 133 9.68 -7.87 1.50
N LEU A 134 9.46 -9.17 1.59
CA LEU A 134 9.39 -10.04 0.41
C LEU A 134 8.11 -9.78 -0.40
N PHE A 135 6.99 -9.54 0.29
CA PHE A 135 5.70 -9.31 -0.36
C PHE A 135 5.68 -8.06 -1.25
N PRO A 136 6.10 -6.85 -0.79
CA PRO A 136 6.21 -5.69 -1.68
C PRO A 136 7.12 -5.92 -2.90
N ILE A 137 8.22 -6.66 -2.71
CA ILE A 137 9.12 -7.02 -3.80
C ILE A 137 8.38 -7.88 -4.82
N LEU A 138 7.75 -8.97 -4.37
CA LEU A 138 7.16 -9.98 -5.24
C LEU A 138 5.73 -9.67 -5.74
N LEU A 139 5.11 -8.60 -5.24
CA LEU A 139 3.68 -8.28 -5.41
C LEU A 139 3.09 -8.52 -6.82
N PRO A 140 3.73 -8.09 -7.94
CA PRO A 140 3.13 -8.24 -9.26
C PRO A 140 3.12 -9.68 -9.77
N TRP A 141 4.03 -10.52 -9.26
CA TRP A 141 4.18 -11.90 -9.71
C TRP A 141 3.38 -12.90 -8.87
N LEU A 142 2.89 -12.48 -7.70
CA LEU A 142 2.05 -13.34 -6.86
C LEU A 142 0.70 -13.59 -7.53
N PRO A 143 0.18 -14.84 -7.52
CA PRO A 143 -1.10 -15.17 -8.12
C PRO A 143 -2.26 -14.55 -7.32
N THR A 144 -3.44 -14.45 -7.93
CA THR A 144 -4.71 -13.89 -7.37
C THR A 144 -4.82 -12.36 -7.38
N LYS A 145 -6.02 -11.85 -7.05
CA LYS A 145 -6.35 -10.41 -7.04
C LYS A 145 -6.19 -9.79 -5.65
N ASP A 146 -6.57 -10.52 -4.62
CA ASP A 146 -6.65 -10.03 -3.23
C ASP A 146 -5.28 -10.12 -2.55
N LEU A 147 -4.90 -9.09 -1.79
CA LEU A 147 -3.56 -8.97 -1.20
C LEU A 147 -3.34 -9.97 -0.07
N SER A 148 -4.35 -10.23 0.74
CA SER A 148 -4.42 -11.26 1.77
C SER A 148 -4.17 -12.65 1.19
N THR A 149 -4.80 -12.98 0.06
CA THR A 149 -4.62 -14.29 -0.59
C THR A 149 -3.22 -14.42 -1.20
N LYS A 150 -2.71 -13.37 -1.86
CA LYS A 150 -1.31 -13.31 -2.32
C LYS A 150 -0.34 -13.52 -1.14
N GLY A 151 -0.59 -12.86 -0.02
CA GLY A 151 0.23 -12.95 1.19
C GLY A 151 0.16 -14.32 1.83
N LEU A 152 -1.01 -14.95 1.84
CA LEU A 152 -1.20 -16.31 2.36
C LEU A 152 -0.42 -17.33 1.52
N ILE A 153 -0.54 -17.25 0.19
CA ILE A 153 0.21 -18.10 -0.74
C ILE A 153 1.72 -17.90 -0.54
N LEU A 154 2.19 -16.66 -0.47
CA LEU A 154 3.60 -16.38 -0.23
C LEU A 154 4.05 -16.90 1.14
N GLY A 155 3.22 -16.73 2.18
CA GLY A 155 3.48 -17.26 3.52
C GLY A 155 3.64 -18.77 3.52
N PHE A 156 2.74 -19.51 2.86
CA PHE A 156 2.87 -20.97 2.70
C PHE A 156 4.14 -21.33 1.93
N LEU A 157 4.46 -20.63 0.84
CA LEU A 157 5.66 -20.91 0.05
C LEU A 157 6.95 -20.74 0.87
N VAL A 158 7.01 -19.74 1.75
CA VAL A 158 8.19 -19.49 2.60
C VAL A 158 8.23 -20.41 3.83
N MET A 159 7.10 -20.73 4.44
CA MET A 159 7.04 -21.53 5.67
C MET A 159 7.07 -23.04 5.42
N THR A 160 6.69 -23.53 4.24
CA THR A 160 6.70 -24.98 3.95
C THR A 160 8.08 -25.61 4.11
N PRO A 161 9.18 -25.00 3.59
CA PRO A 161 10.51 -25.52 3.85
C PRO A 161 10.87 -25.61 5.34
N THR A 162 10.53 -24.61 6.16
CA THR A 162 10.84 -24.64 7.60
C THR A 162 10.03 -25.72 8.32
N ALA A 163 8.75 -25.87 7.98
CA ALA A 163 7.88 -26.92 8.50
C ALA A 163 8.39 -28.33 8.14
N ILE A 164 8.84 -28.56 6.91
CA ILE A 164 9.40 -29.87 6.48
C ILE A 164 10.70 -30.17 7.23
N LEU A 165 11.59 -29.19 7.36
CA LEU A 165 12.85 -29.36 8.08
C LEU A 165 12.61 -29.63 9.57
N GLY A 166 11.65 -28.95 10.18
CA GLY A 166 11.24 -29.17 11.58
C GLY A 166 10.57 -30.52 11.81
N ALA A 167 9.85 -31.05 10.80
CA ALA A 167 9.20 -32.36 10.87
C ALA A 167 10.21 -33.53 10.96
N GLY A 168 11.40 -33.37 10.37
CA GLY A 168 12.49 -34.35 10.43
C GLY A 168 12.06 -35.76 10.02
N ALA A 169 12.15 -36.72 10.95
CA ALA A 169 11.77 -38.12 10.73
C ALA A 169 10.25 -38.40 10.78
N PHE A 170 9.40 -37.35 10.70
CA PHE A 170 7.94 -37.46 10.67
C PHE A 170 7.31 -38.14 11.89
N ALA A 171 7.93 -38.03 13.07
CA ALA A 171 7.28 -38.48 14.28
C ALA A 171 6.04 -37.60 14.60
N PRO A 172 4.99 -38.15 15.24
CA PRO A 172 3.69 -37.48 15.36
C PRO A 172 3.75 -36.08 15.99
N PHE A 173 4.64 -35.88 16.96
CA PHE A 173 4.82 -34.58 17.61
C PHE A 173 5.44 -33.55 16.66
N GLN A 174 6.50 -33.89 15.92
CA GLN A 174 7.11 -32.96 14.97
C GLN A 174 6.17 -32.64 13.80
N LEU A 175 5.35 -33.61 13.38
CA LEU A 175 4.27 -33.38 12.41
C LEU A 175 3.24 -32.36 12.94
N ALA A 176 2.85 -32.47 14.21
CA ALA A 176 1.94 -31.51 14.84
C ALA A 176 2.56 -30.10 14.92
N VAL A 177 3.85 -30.00 15.24
CA VAL A 177 4.58 -28.72 15.23
C VAL A 177 4.63 -28.12 13.82
N ALA A 178 4.96 -28.91 12.80
CA ALA A 178 4.97 -28.48 11.41
C ALA A 178 3.59 -27.99 10.95
N ALA A 179 2.52 -28.70 11.32
CA ALA A 179 1.16 -28.27 11.06
C ALA A 179 0.82 -26.95 11.77
N ALA A 180 1.23 -26.78 13.03
CA ALA A 180 1.04 -25.55 13.77
C ALA A 180 1.78 -24.36 13.12
N THR A 181 3.03 -24.54 12.69
CA THR A 181 3.81 -23.56 11.93
C THR A 181 3.04 -23.08 10.69
N LEU A 182 2.50 -24.02 9.90
CA LEU A 182 1.74 -23.71 8.69
C LEU A 182 0.36 -23.11 8.95
N LEU A 183 -0.24 -23.35 10.11
CA LEU A 183 -1.51 -22.75 10.51
C LEU A 183 -1.35 -21.35 11.11
N ILE A 184 -0.19 -21.01 11.66
CA ILE A 184 0.03 -19.75 12.38
C ILE A 184 0.74 -18.70 11.51
N PHE A 185 1.85 -19.06 10.86
CA PHE A 185 2.73 -18.06 10.24
C PHE A 185 2.27 -17.55 8.86
N PRO A 186 1.71 -18.38 7.96
CA PRO A 186 1.15 -17.89 6.71
C PRO A 186 0.01 -16.87 6.91
N PRO A 187 -0.93 -17.04 7.86
CA PRO A 187 -1.92 -15.99 8.18
C PRO A 187 -1.31 -14.67 8.67
N ILE A 188 -0.22 -14.70 9.44
CA ILE A 188 0.50 -13.48 9.83
C ILE A 188 1.03 -12.75 8.59
N THR A 189 1.63 -13.49 7.66
CA THR A 189 2.10 -12.95 6.37
C THR A 189 0.93 -12.36 5.56
N ALA A 190 -0.20 -13.07 5.50
CA ALA A 190 -1.42 -12.62 4.82
C ALA A 190 -1.98 -11.32 5.41
N TYR A 191 -2.00 -11.21 6.74
CA TYR A 191 -2.45 -10.01 7.43
C TYR A 191 -1.55 -8.81 7.14
N LEU A 192 -0.23 -8.99 7.17
CA LEU A 192 0.72 -7.92 6.82
C LEU A 192 0.60 -7.52 5.35
N ALA A 193 0.42 -8.48 4.45
CA ALA A 193 0.15 -8.22 3.04
C ALA A 193 -1.14 -7.42 2.82
N LEU A 194 -2.20 -7.71 3.59
CA LEU A 194 -3.46 -6.95 3.56
C LEU A 194 -3.26 -5.48 3.97
N ASN A 195 -2.39 -5.21 4.95
CA ASN A 195 -2.08 -3.83 5.36
C ASN A 195 -1.43 -3.00 4.23
N PHE A 196 -0.79 -3.66 3.26
CA PHE A 196 -0.21 -2.99 2.09
C PHE A 196 -1.25 -2.37 1.16
N THR A 197 -2.55 -2.67 1.32
CA THR A 197 -3.67 -2.02 0.61
C THR A 197 -3.62 -0.49 0.66
N GLY A 198 -3.10 0.09 1.75
CA GLY A 198 -2.96 1.54 1.93
C GLY A 198 -1.77 2.18 1.21
N SER A 199 -0.83 1.36 0.74
CA SER A 199 0.48 1.79 0.23
C SER A 199 0.71 1.43 -1.24
N THR A 200 -0.25 0.75 -1.89
CA THR A 200 -0.12 0.23 -3.26
C THR A 200 -1.22 0.73 -4.20
N PRO A 201 -0.91 1.05 -5.47
CA PRO A 201 -1.92 1.37 -6.47
C PRO A 201 -2.58 0.12 -7.10
N PHE A 202 -2.21 -1.09 -6.68
CA PHE A 202 -2.72 -2.35 -7.25
C PHE A 202 -4.19 -2.64 -6.92
N THR A 203 -4.72 -2.01 -5.88
CA THR A 203 -6.11 -2.19 -5.44
C THR A 203 -6.90 -0.90 -5.57
N SER A 204 -8.22 -1.03 -5.62
CA SER A 204 -9.16 0.10 -5.65
C SER A 204 -9.87 0.21 -4.31
N ARG A 205 -10.43 1.38 -3.99
CA ARG A 205 -11.21 1.58 -2.76
C ARG A 205 -12.32 0.55 -2.58
N THR A 206 -13.00 0.17 -3.66
CA THR A 206 -14.05 -0.88 -3.63
C THR A 206 -13.45 -2.26 -3.43
N GLY A 207 -12.30 -2.56 -4.03
CA GLY A 207 -11.53 -3.78 -3.81
C GLY A 207 -11.12 -3.95 -2.35
N VAL A 208 -10.48 -2.93 -1.77
CA VAL A 208 -10.10 -2.91 -0.35
C VAL A 208 -11.32 -3.09 0.56
N LYS A 209 -12.43 -2.41 0.26
CA LYS A 209 -13.67 -2.57 1.04
C LYS A 209 -14.20 -4.00 0.99
N LYS A 210 -14.13 -4.64 -0.18
CA LYS A 210 -14.54 -6.04 -0.34
C LYS A 210 -13.63 -6.97 0.48
N GLU A 211 -12.33 -6.72 0.50
CA GLU A 211 -11.36 -7.59 1.17
C GLU A 211 -11.39 -7.47 2.71
N ILE A 212 -11.75 -6.30 3.25
CA ILE A 212 -11.74 -6.05 4.69
C ILE A 212 -13.11 -6.28 5.35
N PHE A 213 -14.21 -5.97 4.67
CA PHE A 213 -15.54 -5.92 5.28
C PHE A 213 -16.54 -6.96 4.77
N ARG A 214 -16.20 -7.74 3.74
CA ARG A 214 -17.05 -8.79 3.19
C ARG A 214 -16.33 -10.12 3.21
#